data_AF-B3IUM8-F1
#
_entry.id   AF-B3IUM8-F1
#
_cell.length_a   1.000
_cell.length_b   1.000
_cell.length_c   1.000
_cell.angle_alpha   90.00
_cell.angle_beta   90.00
_cell.angle_gamma   90.00
#
_symmetry.space_group_name_H-M   'P 1'
#
loop_
_entity.id
_entity.type
_entity.pdbx_description
1 polymer ?
#
loop_
_entity_poly.entity_id
_entity_poly.type
_entity_poly.pdbx_seq_one_letter_code
_entity_poly.pdbx_strand_id
1 'polypeptide(L)'
;MVMSFLFIVLAVMLAIAFFTLMEVQILGVIHQRMGPTKVGILGTMQPFGDFIKLFSKVTWLPKKMEKFLFLFSPMISILIGILIWGSFGMMYPVSSVKWSLMSFFMLSSFLVYFLLMMGWSSGSYFSLLGSFRSVSQTISYEVVLFFIIFPIIVYHQSFKLSEISMSSFMMFMFLTPVFMIWLFSCLAESNRSPFDFSEGESELVSGFNTEILGGFFTFIFITEYGFMMFLGFLTVMFFMGTSMFFLKQLMVISFFIIVRGVYPRMRFDILMMMVWKKFLPLVVATMILILTL
;
A
#
# COMPACT_ATOMS: atom_id res chain seq x y z
N MET A 1 8.47 25.00 2.91
CA MET A 1 7.64 23.90 3.46
C MET A 1 6.30 23.75 2.74
N VAL A 2 5.43 24.76 2.69
CA VAL A 2 4.12 24.62 2.01
C VAL A 2 4.27 24.39 0.50
N MET A 3 5.09 25.19 -0.19
CA MET A 3 5.33 25.02 -1.64
C MET A 3 5.99 23.67 -1.97
N SER A 4 6.92 23.23 -1.14
CA SER A 4 7.57 21.92 -1.30
C SER A 4 6.61 20.76 -1.03
N PHE A 5 5.68 20.91 -0.08
CA PHE A 5 4.61 19.95 0.16
C PHE A 5 3.65 19.86 -1.03
N LEU A 6 3.19 21.00 -1.57
CA LEU A 6 2.34 21.03 -2.76
C LEU A 6 3.01 20.35 -3.96
N PHE A 7 4.31 20.57 -4.16
CA PHE A 7 5.06 19.90 -5.20
C PHE A 7 5.09 18.36 -5.01
N ILE A 8 5.29 17.88 -3.78
CA ILE A 8 5.23 16.44 -3.48
C ILE A 8 3.84 15.88 -3.78
N VAL A 9 2.78 16.56 -3.36
CA VAL A 9 1.40 16.12 -3.63
C VAL A 9 1.16 15.97 -5.13
N LEU A 10 1.55 16.97 -5.92
CA LEU A 10 1.41 16.93 -7.38
C LEU A 10 2.22 15.78 -8.00
N ALA A 11 3.48 15.60 -7.57
CA ALA A 11 4.35 14.54 -8.07
C ALA A 11 3.80 13.14 -7.72
N VAL A 12 3.30 12.95 -6.50
CA VAL A 12 2.72 11.67 -6.06
C VAL A 12 1.44 11.35 -6.82
N MET A 13 0.55 12.32 -7.01
CA MET A 13 -0.69 12.11 -7.78
C MET A 13 -0.40 11.72 -9.24
N LEU A 14 0.59 12.37 -9.86
CA LEU A 14 1.05 12.01 -11.21
C LEU A 14 1.68 10.61 -11.23
N ALA A 15 2.52 10.27 -10.24
CA ALA A 15 3.14 8.95 -10.14
C ALA A 15 2.09 7.84 -10.00
N ILE A 16 1.06 8.05 -9.18
CA ILE A 16 -0.06 7.10 -9.02
C ILE A 16 -0.83 6.93 -10.32
N ALA A 17 -1.09 8.03 -11.05
CA ALA A 17 -1.79 7.96 -12.34
C ALA A 17 -1.02 7.12 -13.38
N PHE A 18 0.29 7.28 -13.49
CA PHE A 18 1.09 6.45 -14.40
C PHE A 18 1.31 5.03 -13.87
N PHE A 19 1.30 4.83 -12.55
CA PHE A 19 1.38 3.51 -11.96
C PHE A 19 0.21 2.61 -12.40
N THR A 20 -1.02 3.13 -12.44
CA THR A 20 -2.18 2.35 -12.91
C THR A 20 -2.06 1.95 -14.38
N LEU A 21 -1.53 2.83 -15.24
CA LEU A 21 -1.24 2.49 -16.63
C LEU A 21 -0.21 1.37 -16.73
N MET A 22 0.89 1.50 -15.97
CA MET A 22 1.97 0.52 -15.94
C MET A 22 1.46 -0.86 -15.50
N GLU A 23 0.59 -0.91 -14.50
CA GLU A 23 -0.04 -2.14 -14.04
C GLU A 23 -0.81 -2.85 -15.16
N VAL A 24 -1.69 -2.13 -15.87
CA VAL A 24 -2.49 -2.73 -16.95
C VAL A 24 -1.62 -3.17 -18.13
N GLN A 25 -0.54 -2.44 -18.43
CA GLN A 25 0.39 -2.82 -19.49
C GLN A 25 1.18 -4.08 -19.14
N ILE A 26 1.73 -4.17 -17.92
CA ILE A 26 2.48 -5.36 -17.47
C ILE A 26 1.56 -6.58 -17.41
N LEU A 27 0.35 -6.45 -16.86
CA LEU A 27 -0.64 -7.55 -16.86
C LEU A 27 -1.08 -7.95 -18.27
N GLY A 28 -1.13 -6.99 -19.20
CA GLY A 28 -1.33 -7.28 -20.62
C GLY A 28 -0.25 -8.22 -21.15
N VAL A 29 1.02 -7.86 -20.95
CA VAL A 29 2.17 -8.66 -21.39
C VAL A 29 2.16 -10.06 -20.77
N ILE A 30 1.91 -10.18 -19.46
CA ILE A 30 1.83 -11.49 -18.77
C ILE A 30 0.73 -12.37 -19.38
N HIS A 31 -0.42 -11.79 -19.71
CA HIS A 31 -1.55 -12.51 -20.32
C HIS A 31 -1.47 -12.60 -21.85
N GLN A 32 -0.33 -12.29 -22.46
CA GLN A 32 -0.12 -12.29 -23.92
C GLN A 32 -1.15 -11.45 -24.70
N ARG A 33 -1.60 -10.34 -24.12
CA ARG A 33 -2.49 -9.36 -24.78
C ARG A 33 -1.88 -7.97 -24.74
N MET A 34 -2.20 -7.16 -25.74
CA MET A 34 -1.77 -5.77 -25.69
C MET A 34 -2.51 -5.05 -24.57
N GLY A 35 -1.75 -4.36 -23.73
CA GLY A 35 -2.29 -3.35 -22.84
C GLY A 35 -2.94 -2.20 -23.63
N PRO A 36 -3.46 -1.19 -22.94
CA PRO A 36 -4.10 -0.07 -23.59
C PRO A 36 -3.10 0.77 -24.41
N THR A 37 -3.37 0.88 -25.71
CA THR A 37 -2.50 1.59 -26.67
C THR A 37 -3.22 2.72 -27.41
N LYS A 38 -4.56 2.77 -27.36
CA LYS A 38 -5.37 3.64 -28.23
C LYS A 38 -5.54 5.09 -27.72
N VAL A 39 -5.54 5.30 -26.40
CA VAL A 39 -5.83 6.63 -25.82
C VAL A 39 -4.54 7.45 -25.73
N GLY A 40 -4.33 8.32 -26.72
CA GLY A 40 -3.09 9.09 -26.86
C GLY A 40 -1.93 8.26 -27.42
N ILE A 41 -0.69 8.74 -27.25
CA ILE A 41 0.52 8.02 -27.68
C ILE A 41 0.77 6.88 -26.68
N LEU A 42 0.74 5.62 -27.13
CA LEU A 42 0.97 4.41 -26.29
C LEU A 42 0.08 4.31 -25.03
N GLY A 43 -1.12 4.91 -25.04
CA GLY A 43 -2.03 4.86 -23.88
C GLY A 43 -1.72 5.86 -22.77
N THR A 44 -0.75 6.77 -22.94
CA THR A 44 -0.33 7.74 -21.90
C THR A 44 -1.45 8.61 -21.35
N MET A 45 -2.49 8.90 -22.16
CA MET A 45 -3.62 9.73 -21.74
C MET A 45 -4.74 8.97 -21.05
N GLN A 46 -4.63 7.64 -20.91
CA GLN A 46 -5.68 6.84 -20.32
C GLN A 46 -5.96 7.14 -18.83
N PRO A 47 -4.95 7.29 -17.94
CA PRO A 47 -5.23 7.57 -16.53
C PRO A 47 -6.08 8.83 -16.33
N PHE A 48 -5.83 9.86 -17.15
CA PHE A 48 -6.62 11.08 -17.15
C PHE A 48 -8.04 10.85 -17.66
N GLY A 49 -8.21 10.04 -18.70
CA GLY A 49 -9.53 9.65 -19.20
C GLY A 49 -10.36 8.89 -18.16
N ASP A 50 -9.74 7.94 -17.46
CA ASP A 50 -10.40 7.17 -16.40
C ASP A 50 -10.75 8.05 -15.19
N PHE A 51 -9.88 8.99 -14.82
CA PHE A 51 -10.17 10.00 -13.80
C PHE A 51 -11.39 10.84 -14.18
N ILE A 52 -11.39 11.49 -15.36
CA ILE A 52 -12.50 12.33 -15.82
C ILE A 52 -13.81 11.52 -15.91
N LYS A 53 -13.73 10.27 -16.37
CA LYS A 53 -14.87 9.36 -16.46
C LYS A 53 -15.48 9.03 -15.10
N LEU A 54 -14.66 8.79 -14.08
CA LEU A 54 -15.16 8.44 -12.76
C LEU A 54 -15.70 9.66 -12.01
N PHE A 55 -15.11 10.84 -12.19
CA PHE A 55 -15.61 12.09 -11.61
C PHE A 55 -16.90 12.61 -12.26
N SER A 56 -17.12 12.32 -13.54
CA SER A 56 -18.37 12.69 -14.23
C SER A 56 -19.55 11.77 -13.91
N LYS A 57 -19.31 10.60 -13.30
CA LYS A 57 -20.39 9.71 -12.87
C LYS A 57 -21.12 10.27 -11.65
N VAL A 58 -22.44 10.16 -11.67
CA VAL A 58 -23.31 10.50 -10.54
C VAL A 58 -22.97 9.62 -9.34
N THR A 59 -22.77 10.24 -8.19
CA THR A 59 -22.62 9.54 -6.91
C THR A 59 -23.99 9.02 -6.48
N TRP A 60 -24.12 7.70 -6.36
CA TRP A 60 -25.32 7.09 -5.80
C TRP A 60 -25.11 6.89 -4.31
N LEU A 61 -26.09 7.33 -3.51
CA LEU A 61 -26.05 7.24 -2.07
C LEU A 61 -27.12 6.23 -1.62
N PRO A 62 -26.74 5.08 -1.03
CA PRO A 62 -27.69 4.10 -0.52
C PRO A 62 -28.64 4.67 0.54
N LYS A 63 -29.86 4.11 0.62
CA LYS A 63 -30.90 4.60 1.55
C LYS A 63 -30.63 4.25 3.03
N LYS A 64 -29.86 3.20 3.30
CA LYS A 64 -29.60 2.66 4.67
C LYS A 64 -28.25 3.10 5.27
N MET A 65 -27.57 4.04 4.63
CA MET A 65 -26.20 4.40 4.97
C MET A 65 -26.13 5.55 5.99
N GLU A 66 -25.06 5.58 6.77
CA GLU A 66 -24.71 6.71 7.63
C GLU A 66 -24.03 7.80 6.79
N LYS A 67 -24.79 8.83 6.42
CA LYS A 67 -24.36 9.86 5.44
C LYS A 67 -23.05 10.55 5.79
N PHE A 68 -22.87 10.89 7.08
CA PHE A 68 -21.67 11.59 7.53
C PHE A 68 -20.44 10.70 7.35
N LEU A 69 -20.50 9.47 7.86
CA LEU A 69 -19.39 8.53 7.77
C LEU A 69 -19.06 8.22 6.31
N PHE A 70 -20.06 7.93 5.48
CA PHE A 70 -19.87 7.54 4.08
C PHE A 70 -19.17 8.61 3.23
N LEU A 71 -19.44 9.89 3.48
CA LEU A 71 -18.83 11.00 2.74
C LEU A 71 -17.43 11.34 3.26
N PHE A 72 -17.22 11.27 4.58
CA PHE A 72 -15.95 11.63 5.20
C PHE A 72 -14.89 10.53 5.07
N SER A 73 -15.28 9.25 5.06
CA SER A 73 -14.31 8.17 5.07
C SER A 73 -13.37 8.15 3.86
N PRO A 74 -13.81 8.31 2.58
CA PRO A 74 -12.88 8.39 1.44
C PRO A 74 -12.02 9.66 1.43
N MET A 75 -12.47 10.73 2.11
CA MET A 75 -11.67 11.95 2.24
C MET A 75 -10.54 11.75 3.26
N ILE A 76 -10.83 11.05 4.36
CA ILE A 76 -9.85 10.71 5.39
C ILE A 76 -8.74 9.82 4.80
N SER A 77 -9.07 8.85 3.95
CA SER A 77 -8.04 7.99 3.35
C SER A 77 -7.05 8.78 2.51
N ILE A 78 -7.50 9.70 1.65
CA ILE A 78 -6.61 10.56 0.86
C ILE A 78 -5.73 11.40 1.76
N LEU A 79 -6.33 11.98 2.79
CA LEU A 79 -5.61 12.87 3.70
C LEU A 79 -4.48 12.08 4.39
N ILE A 80 -4.75 10.88 4.89
CA ILE A 80 -3.73 10.01 5.48
C ILE A 80 -2.69 9.60 4.44
N GLY A 81 -3.11 9.17 3.24
CA GLY A 81 -2.19 8.76 2.17
C GLY A 81 -1.21 9.87 1.79
N ILE A 82 -1.69 11.12 1.67
CA ILE A 82 -0.84 12.28 1.40
C ILE A 82 0.09 12.58 2.59
N LEU A 83 -0.39 12.47 3.83
CA LEU A 83 0.43 12.68 5.02
C LEU A 83 1.58 11.68 5.12
N ILE A 84 1.34 10.42 4.74
CA ILE A 84 2.39 9.40 4.67
C ILE A 84 3.50 9.89 3.74
N TRP A 85 3.18 10.24 2.50
CA TRP A 85 4.19 10.77 1.56
C TRP A 85 4.84 12.09 2.02
N GLY A 86 4.09 12.97 2.69
CA GLY A 86 4.63 14.23 3.20
C GLY A 86 5.66 14.07 4.32
N SER A 87 5.61 12.95 5.06
CA SER A 87 6.53 12.64 6.16
C SER A 87 7.89 12.10 5.68
N PHE A 88 7.99 11.67 4.42
CA PHE A 88 9.20 11.05 3.87
C PHE A 88 9.75 11.85 2.69
N GLY A 89 11.05 12.16 2.72
CA GLY A 89 11.72 12.74 1.56
C GLY A 89 13.18 12.31 1.47
N MET A 90 13.66 12.19 0.23
CA MET A 90 14.93 11.54 -0.10
C MET A 90 16.18 12.38 0.16
N MET A 91 16.12 13.68 -0.13
CA MET A 91 17.30 14.56 -0.10
C MET A 91 17.04 15.85 0.71
N TYR A 92 15.83 16.39 0.58
CA TYR A 92 15.31 17.47 1.43
C TYR A 92 13.90 17.08 1.87
N PRO A 93 13.76 16.24 2.91
CA PRO A 93 12.43 15.96 3.41
C PRO A 93 11.78 17.27 3.85
N VAL A 94 10.55 17.52 3.40
CA VAL A 94 9.80 18.74 3.74
C VAL A 94 9.67 18.89 5.24
N SER A 95 9.64 17.76 5.94
CA SER A 95 9.84 17.66 7.36
C SER A 95 11.01 16.72 7.62
N SER A 96 12.14 17.22 8.14
CA SER A 96 13.23 16.39 8.65
C SER A 96 12.81 15.71 9.96
N VAL A 97 11.79 14.87 9.89
CA VAL A 97 11.20 14.23 11.06
C VAL A 97 12.22 13.24 11.60
N LYS A 98 12.80 13.59 12.75
CA LYS A 98 13.67 12.69 13.52
C LYS A 98 12.99 11.32 13.77
N TRP A 99 11.67 11.32 13.82
CA TRP A 99 10.79 10.18 14.09
C TRP A 99 10.09 9.62 12.83
N SER A 100 10.75 9.67 11.66
CA SER A 100 10.14 9.29 10.38
C SER A 100 9.49 7.88 10.41
N LEU A 101 10.18 6.89 10.98
CA LEU A 101 9.62 5.54 11.11
C LEU A 101 8.43 5.45 12.07
N MET A 102 8.46 6.21 13.16
CA MET A 102 7.34 6.23 14.09
C MET A 102 6.11 6.88 13.44
N SER A 103 6.28 7.93 12.64
CA SER A 103 5.17 8.53 11.90
C SER A 103 4.56 7.57 10.88
N PHE A 104 5.34 6.68 10.28
CA PHE A 104 4.79 5.64 9.40
C PHE A 104 3.83 4.72 10.16
N PHE A 105 4.23 4.14 11.28
CA PHE A 105 3.36 3.25 12.06
C PHE A 105 2.09 3.95 12.57
N MET A 106 2.22 5.21 12.99
CA MET A 106 1.04 5.98 13.40
C MET A 106 0.07 6.16 12.23
N LEU A 107 0.57 6.53 11.05
CA LEU A 107 -0.27 6.78 9.88
C LEU A 107 -0.82 5.49 9.24
N SER A 108 -0.08 4.37 9.24
CA SER A 108 -0.57 3.06 8.79
C SER A 108 -1.74 2.60 9.67
N SER A 109 -1.64 2.75 10.99
CA SER A 109 -2.73 2.39 11.90
C SER A 109 -4.01 3.21 11.64
N PHE A 110 -3.88 4.48 11.22
CA PHE A 110 -5.04 5.29 10.82
C PHE A 110 -5.73 4.81 9.54
N LEU A 111 -5.00 4.17 8.60
CA LEU A 111 -5.62 3.59 7.40
C LEU A 111 -6.55 2.42 7.74
N VAL A 112 -6.27 1.67 8.81
CA VAL A 112 -7.13 0.57 9.28
C VAL A 112 -8.49 1.11 9.76
N TYR A 113 -8.48 2.23 10.49
CA TYR A 113 -9.72 2.88 10.92
C TYR A 113 -10.56 3.37 9.73
N PHE A 114 -9.92 3.86 8.67
CA PHE A 114 -10.61 4.21 7.44
C PHE A 114 -11.37 3.01 6.85
N LEU A 115 -10.72 1.84 6.71
CA LEU A 115 -11.35 0.63 6.16
C LEU A 115 -12.59 0.21 6.97
N LEU A 116 -12.52 0.31 8.30
CA LEU A 116 -13.64 0.00 9.19
C LEU A 116 -14.79 1.00 9.05
N MET A 117 -14.47 2.30 8.97
CA MET A 117 -15.48 3.35 8.78
C MET A 117 -16.20 3.19 7.44
N MET A 118 -15.48 2.83 6.37
CA MET A 118 -16.09 2.54 5.07
C MET A 118 -17.12 1.41 5.16
N GLY A 119 -16.74 0.27 5.74
CA GLY A 119 -17.63 -0.89 5.83
C GLY A 119 -18.82 -0.72 6.79
N TRP A 120 -18.68 0.12 7.82
CA TRP A 120 -19.81 0.46 8.69
C TRP A 120 -20.77 1.45 8.02
N SER A 121 -20.24 2.39 7.24
CA SER A 121 -21.03 3.47 6.63
C SER A 121 -22.06 3.00 5.61
N SER A 122 -21.77 1.93 4.86
CA SER A 122 -22.61 1.34 3.82
C SER A 122 -23.92 0.75 4.35
N GLY A 123 -23.90 0.14 5.54
CA GLY A 123 -25.11 -0.42 6.15
C GLY A 123 -25.61 -1.72 5.50
N SER A 124 -24.79 -2.39 4.68
CA SER A 124 -25.02 -3.76 4.22
C SER A 124 -24.15 -4.76 4.97
N TYR A 125 -24.72 -5.93 5.31
CA TYR A 125 -23.99 -6.96 6.06
C TYR A 125 -22.78 -7.52 5.29
N PHE A 126 -22.84 -7.56 3.95
CA PHE A 126 -21.73 -8.05 3.13
C PHE A 126 -20.53 -7.10 3.13
N SER A 127 -20.77 -5.79 3.04
CA SER A 127 -19.70 -4.79 3.09
C SER A 127 -19.05 -4.74 4.47
N LEU A 128 -19.85 -4.85 5.53
CA LEU A 128 -19.36 -4.94 6.90
C LEU A 128 -18.47 -6.18 7.11
N LEU A 129 -18.92 -7.37 6.69
CA LEU A 129 -18.11 -8.60 6.77
C LEU A 129 -16.82 -8.51 5.94
N GLY A 130 -16.88 -7.92 4.75
CA GLY A 130 -15.70 -7.67 3.91
C GLY A 130 -14.70 -6.75 4.60
N SER A 131 -15.18 -5.68 5.25
CA SER A 131 -14.33 -4.75 6.01
C SER A 131 -13.69 -5.40 7.23
N PHE A 132 -14.40 -6.26 7.97
CA PHE A 132 -13.79 -6.96 9.12
C PHE A 132 -12.67 -7.91 8.69
N ARG A 133 -12.81 -8.57 7.53
CA ARG A 133 -11.75 -9.41 6.96
C ARG A 133 -10.53 -8.58 6.57
N SER A 134 -10.69 -7.48 5.83
CA SER A 134 -9.56 -6.63 5.44
C SER A 134 -8.88 -5.94 6.64
N VAL A 135 -9.65 -5.51 7.63
CA VAL A 135 -9.14 -4.96 8.89
C VAL A 135 -8.31 -6.02 9.64
N SER A 136 -8.82 -7.24 9.78
CA SER A 136 -8.07 -8.30 10.46
C SER A 136 -6.76 -8.68 9.76
N GLN A 137 -6.75 -8.62 8.42
CA GLN A 137 -5.55 -8.83 7.62
C GLN A 137 -4.53 -7.72 7.82
N THR A 138 -4.95 -6.46 7.62
CA THR A 138 -4.05 -5.29 7.75
C THR A 138 -3.41 -5.23 9.14
N ILE A 139 -4.18 -5.41 10.22
CA ILE A 139 -3.65 -5.43 11.59
C ILE A 139 -2.64 -6.58 11.78
N SER A 140 -2.96 -7.79 11.30
CA SER A 140 -2.09 -8.95 11.51
C SER A 140 -0.73 -8.78 10.82
N TYR A 141 -0.71 -8.16 9.63
CA TYR A 141 0.53 -7.91 8.90
C TYR A 141 1.28 -6.66 9.38
N GLU A 142 0.59 -5.66 9.93
CA GLU A 142 1.22 -4.50 10.58
C GLU A 142 2.11 -4.93 11.75
N VAL A 143 1.65 -5.90 12.55
CA VAL A 143 2.47 -6.47 13.64
C VAL A 143 3.74 -7.13 13.10
N VAL A 144 3.66 -7.88 11.99
CA VAL A 144 4.83 -8.51 11.37
C VAL A 144 5.80 -7.45 10.84
N LEU A 145 5.30 -6.42 10.17
CA LEU A 145 6.13 -5.30 9.67
C LEU A 145 6.87 -4.59 10.80
N PHE A 146 6.19 -4.38 11.93
CA PHE A 146 6.81 -3.81 13.13
C PHE A 146 8.00 -4.66 13.60
N PHE A 147 7.82 -5.98 13.74
CA PHE A 147 8.90 -6.86 14.19
C PHE A 147 10.04 -7.00 13.16
N ILE A 148 9.80 -6.76 11.87
CA ILE A 148 10.85 -6.72 10.85
C ILE A 148 11.66 -5.42 10.95
N ILE A 149 11.00 -4.28 11.16
CA ILE A 149 11.65 -2.97 11.22
C ILE A 149 12.36 -2.77 12.57
N PHE A 150 11.85 -3.34 13.66
CA PHE A 150 12.42 -3.17 15.00
C PHE A 150 13.92 -3.49 15.10
N PRO A 151 14.43 -4.66 14.67
CA PRO A 151 15.87 -4.95 14.72
C PRO A 151 16.70 -3.99 13.86
N ILE A 152 16.15 -3.48 12.76
CA ILE A 152 16.79 -2.47 11.91
C ILE A 152 16.98 -1.15 12.69
N ILE A 153 15.97 -0.74 13.45
CA ILE A 153 16.05 0.46 14.30
C ILE A 153 17.10 0.26 15.40
N VAL A 154 17.13 -0.91 16.05
CA VAL A 154 18.09 -1.18 17.14
C VAL A 154 19.52 -1.15 16.62
N TYR A 155 19.78 -1.76 15.47
CA TYR A 155 21.10 -1.76 14.85
C TYR A 155 21.59 -0.34 14.49
N HIS A 156 20.70 0.53 14.00
CA HIS A 156 21.05 1.90 13.61
C HIS A 156 20.94 2.95 14.71
N GLN A 157 20.33 2.62 15.85
CA GLN A 157 20.07 3.55 16.96
C GLN A 157 19.41 4.87 16.52
N SER A 158 18.64 4.85 15.43
CA SER A 158 18.03 6.03 14.85
C SER A 158 16.68 5.72 14.20
N PHE A 159 15.77 6.69 14.27
CA PHE A 159 14.45 6.62 13.64
C PHE A 159 14.39 7.39 12.30
N LYS A 160 15.53 7.92 11.84
CA LYS A 160 15.63 8.64 10.56
C LYS A 160 15.87 7.66 9.42
N LEU A 161 14.95 7.65 8.46
CA LEU A 161 15.05 6.80 7.28
C LEU A 161 16.34 7.07 6.46
N SER A 162 16.82 8.31 6.43
CA SER A 162 18.05 8.68 5.70
C SER A 162 19.29 7.98 6.27
N GLU A 163 19.39 7.88 7.59
CA GLU A 163 20.52 7.25 8.26
C GLU A 163 20.51 5.73 8.01
N ILE A 164 19.33 5.12 8.06
CA ILE A 164 19.12 3.70 7.76
C ILE A 164 19.42 3.36 6.29
N SER A 165 19.14 4.30 5.37
CA SER A 165 19.35 4.06 3.94
C SER A 165 20.82 4.01 3.52
N MET A 166 21.74 4.51 4.35
CA MET A 166 23.18 4.50 4.06
C MET A 166 23.82 3.13 4.28
N SER A 167 23.24 2.30 5.15
CA SER A 167 23.74 0.98 5.57
C SER A 167 23.00 -0.20 4.94
N SER A 168 22.00 0.08 4.11
CA SER A 168 21.02 -0.88 3.58
C SER A 168 21.65 -2.13 2.95
N PHE A 169 22.80 -2.00 2.27
CA PHE A 169 23.44 -3.10 1.56
C PHE A 169 23.96 -4.18 2.51
N MET A 170 24.52 -3.79 3.66
CA MET A 170 24.98 -4.72 4.69
C MET A 170 23.77 -5.45 5.29
N MET A 171 22.68 -4.73 5.56
CA MET A 171 21.47 -5.33 6.10
C MET A 171 20.83 -6.34 5.16
N PHE A 172 20.81 -6.08 3.84
CA PHE A 172 20.27 -7.04 2.88
C PHE A 172 20.99 -8.39 2.93
N MET A 173 22.33 -8.39 3.08
CA MET A 173 23.09 -9.63 3.15
C MET A 173 22.80 -10.43 4.42
N PHE A 174 22.63 -9.77 5.57
CA PHE A 174 22.31 -10.45 6.83
C PHE A 174 20.84 -10.89 6.94
N LEU A 175 19.93 -10.21 6.24
CA LEU A 175 18.47 -10.34 6.44
C LEU A 175 17.75 -10.95 5.24
N THR A 176 18.42 -11.74 4.41
CA THR A 176 17.79 -12.35 3.22
C THR A 176 16.46 -13.09 3.48
N PRO A 177 16.27 -13.91 4.54
CA PRO A 177 14.96 -14.53 4.80
C PRO A 177 13.92 -13.51 5.26
N VAL A 178 14.33 -12.51 6.04
CA VAL A 178 13.48 -11.44 6.55
C VAL A 178 13.02 -10.53 5.41
N PHE A 179 13.87 -10.29 4.41
CA PHE A 179 13.52 -9.54 3.21
C PHE A 179 12.38 -10.22 2.41
N MET A 180 12.41 -11.54 2.29
CA MET A 180 11.32 -12.26 1.61
C MET A 180 10.02 -12.13 2.38
N ILE A 181 10.05 -12.28 3.71
CA ILE A 181 8.86 -12.08 4.56
C ILE A 181 8.36 -10.63 4.43
N TRP A 182 9.28 -9.66 4.39
CA TRP A 182 8.97 -8.24 4.21
C TRP A 182 8.20 -7.99 2.91
N LEU A 183 8.68 -8.52 1.77
CA LEU A 183 7.96 -8.39 0.49
C LEU A 183 6.56 -9.01 0.55
N PHE A 184 6.42 -10.20 1.16
CA PHE A 184 5.10 -10.82 1.35
C PHE A 184 4.19 -10.00 2.25
N SER A 185 4.72 -9.41 3.33
CA SER A 185 3.93 -8.55 4.22
C SER A 185 3.52 -7.24 3.56
N CYS A 186 4.37 -6.62 2.73
CA CYS A 186 3.99 -5.43 1.97
C CYS A 186 2.84 -5.72 0.99
N LEU A 187 2.91 -6.86 0.28
CA LEU A 187 1.84 -7.30 -0.60
C LEU A 187 0.53 -7.55 0.17
N ALA A 188 0.62 -8.18 1.33
CA ALA A 188 -0.56 -8.47 2.14
C ALA A 188 -1.18 -7.22 2.78
N GLU A 189 -0.38 -6.26 3.25
CA GLU A 189 -0.87 -5.01 3.84
C GLU A 189 -1.58 -4.14 2.79
N SER A 190 -1.09 -4.17 1.55
CA SER A 190 -1.70 -3.43 0.45
C SER A 190 -3.06 -3.96 -0.05
N ASN A 191 -3.54 -5.07 0.51
CA ASN A 191 -4.78 -5.75 0.13
C ASN A 191 -4.90 -6.03 -1.38
N ARG A 192 -3.78 -6.26 -2.08
CA ARG A 192 -3.77 -6.59 -3.51
C ARG A 192 -3.60 -8.09 -3.77
N SER A 193 -4.13 -8.54 -4.90
CA SER A 193 -4.06 -9.94 -5.32
C SER A 193 -2.60 -10.38 -5.42
N PRO A 194 -2.22 -11.53 -4.83
CA PRO A 194 -3.04 -12.67 -4.43
C PRO A 194 -3.75 -12.58 -3.06
N PHE A 195 -3.53 -11.51 -2.29
CA PHE A 195 -4.06 -11.33 -0.92
C PHE A 195 -5.24 -10.34 -0.84
N ASP A 196 -6.01 -10.25 -1.92
CA ASP A 196 -7.13 -9.33 -2.07
C ASP A 196 -8.46 -10.05 -1.74
N PHE A 197 -8.79 -10.06 -0.45
CA PHE A 197 -9.98 -10.71 0.09
C PHE A 197 -11.20 -9.79 0.17
N SER A 198 -10.97 -8.48 0.22
CA SER A 198 -12.03 -7.48 0.21
C SER A 198 -12.63 -7.28 -1.19
N GLU A 199 -11.87 -7.45 -2.28
CA GLU A 199 -12.37 -7.26 -3.65
C GLU A 199 -12.71 -8.60 -4.36
N GLY A 200 -12.69 -9.71 -3.63
CA GLY A 200 -12.96 -11.04 -4.17
C GLY A 200 -14.39 -11.23 -4.70
N GLU A 201 -14.58 -11.03 -6.00
CA GLU A 201 -15.85 -11.18 -6.74
C GLU A 201 -16.64 -12.47 -6.44
N SER A 202 -15.94 -13.55 -6.07
CA SER A 202 -16.53 -14.87 -5.83
C SER A 202 -17.13 -15.07 -4.44
N GLU A 203 -16.72 -14.31 -3.43
CA GLU A 203 -17.11 -14.57 -2.03
C GLU A 203 -17.97 -13.47 -1.42
N LEU A 204 -17.65 -12.22 -1.74
CA LEU A 204 -18.38 -11.04 -1.30
C LEU A 204 -18.26 -10.07 -2.48
N VAL A 205 -19.36 -9.73 -3.15
CA VAL A 205 -19.38 -8.65 -4.17
C VAL A 205 -18.59 -7.49 -3.57
N SER A 206 -17.40 -7.19 -4.09
CA SER A 206 -16.47 -6.08 -3.76
C SER A 206 -16.42 -5.51 -2.32
N GLY A 207 -16.71 -6.29 -1.27
CA GLY A 207 -16.52 -5.96 0.15
C GLY A 207 -16.92 -4.53 0.55
N PHE A 208 -15.96 -3.77 1.09
CA PHE A 208 -16.18 -2.39 1.54
C PHE A 208 -16.38 -1.39 0.39
N ASN A 209 -16.03 -1.76 -0.84
CA ASN A 209 -16.16 -0.93 -2.04
C ASN A 209 -17.51 -1.08 -2.77
N THR A 210 -18.37 -2.00 -2.33
CA THR A 210 -19.68 -2.34 -2.95
C THR A 210 -20.55 -1.15 -3.31
N GLU A 211 -20.68 -0.21 -2.39
CA GLU A 211 -21.70 0.84 -2.44
C GLU A 211 -21.15 2.18 -2.92
N ILE A 212 -19.83 2.25 -3.14
CA ILE A 212 -19.13 3.49 -3.43
C ILE A 212 -18.99 3.62 -4.94
N LEU A 213 -19.55 4.70 -5.45
CA LEU A 213 -19.63 4.96 -6.88
C LEU A 213 -19.05 6.33 -7.23
N GLY A 214 -18.59 6.45 -8.48
CA GLY A 214 -18.11 7.72 -9.05
C GLY A 214 -16.83 8.23 -8.40
N GLY A 215 -16.81 9.52 -8.04
CA GLY A 215 -15.62 10.20 -7.51
C GLY A 215 -15.09 9.61 -6.20
N PHE A 216 -15.95 9.20 -5.25
CA PHE A 216 -15.50 8.63 -3.97
C PHE A 216 -14.69 7.34 -4.13
N PHE A 217 -15.01 6.55 -5.16
CA PHE A 217 -14.28 5.33 -5.49
C PHE A 217 -12.86 5.64 -5.98
N THR A 218 -12.67 6.74 -6.73
CA THR A 218 -11.33 7.17 -7.16
C THR A 218 -10.42 7.45 -5.98
N PHE A 219 -10.97 8.01 -4.90
CA PHE A 219 -10.20 8.39 -3.75
C PHE A 219 -9.60 7.19 -3.02
N ILE A 220 -10.37 6.11 -2.92
CA ILE A 220 -9.93 4.84 -2.33
C ILE A 220 -8.79 4.25 -3.16
N PHE A 221 -8.95 4.18 -4.48
CA PHE A 221 -7.88 3.64 -5.33
C PHE A 221 -6.61 4.48 -5.30
N ILE A 222 -6.72 5.81 -5.33
CA ILE A 222 -5.55 6.69 -5.21
C ILE A 222 -4.80 6.37 -3.90
N THR A 223 -5.52 6.10 -2.81
CA THR A 223 -4.89 5.79 -1.52
C THR A 223 -4.23 4.43 -1.47
N GLU A 224 -4.90 3.38 -1.95
CA GLU A 224 -4.32 2.04 -2.00
C GLU A 224 -3.09 2.00 -2.90
N TYR A 225 -3.15 2.62 -4.08
CA TYR A 225 -2.02 2.70 -5.00
C TYR A 225 -0.90 3.60 -4.48
N GLY A 226 -1.25 4.71 -3.83
CA GLY A 226 -0.28 5.57 -3.15
C GLY A 226 0.44 4.82 -2.03
N PHE A 227 -0.27 3.99 -1.26
CA PHE A 227 0.30 3.17 -0.20
C PHE A 227 1.18 2.05 -0.76
N MET A 228 0.78 1.41 -1.86
CA MET A 228 1.60 0.43 -2.58
C MET A 228 2.94 0.98 -3.05
N MET A 229 2.89 2.14 -3.71
CA MET A 229 4.09 2.86 -4.15
C MET A 229 4.98 3.24 -2.96
N PHE A 230 4.36 3.56 -1.82
CA PHE A 230 5.06 3.93 -0.59
C PHE A 230 5.75 2.74 0.08
N LEU A 231 5.10 1.58 0.15
CA LEU A 231 5.74 0.35 0.61
C LEU A 231 6.92 -0.04 -0.28
N GLY A 232 6.80 0.11 -1.60
CA GLY A 232 7.92 -0.04 -2.54
C GLY A 232 9.03 1.00 -2.36
N PHE A 233 8.73 2.19 -1.84
CA PHE A 233 9.74 3.15 -1.42
C PHE A 233 10.47 2.66 -0.15
N LEU A 234 9.73 2.18 0.86
CA LEU A 234 10.31 1.66 2.11
C LEU A 234 11.21 0.43 1.87
N THR A 235 10.80 -0.49 0.99
CA THR A 235 11.62 -1.67 0.63
C THR A 235 12.99 -1.26 0.10
N VAL A 236 13.04 -0.23 -0.75
CA VAL A 236 14.30 0.25 -1.32
C VAL A 236 15.15 0.92 -0.26
N MET A 237 14.53 1.75 0.59
CA MET A 237 15.23 2.47 1.65
C MET A 237 15.83 1.54 2.71
N PHE A 238 15.14 0.47 3.10
CA PHE A 238 15.65 -0.47 4.10
C PHE A 238 16.69 -1.44 3.54
N PHE A 239 16.44 -2.01 2.35
CA PHE A 239 17.20 -3.17 1.89
C PHE A 239 18.11 -2.88 0.69
N MET A 240 17.69 -2.05 -0.26
CA MET A 240 18.43 -1.90 -1.52
C MET A 240 19.33 -0.66 -1.57
N GLY A 241 19.05 0.36 -0.76
CA GLY A 241 19.81 1.61 -0.66
C GLY A 241 19.47 2.66 -1.72
N THR A 242 20.03 3.84 -1.54
CA THR A 242 19.68 5.06 -2.31
C THR A 242 20.31 5.15 -3.71
N SER A 243 21.35 4.35 -4.00
CA SER A 243 21.96 4.36 -5.33
C SER A 243 20.96 3.92 -6.39
N MET A 244 20.82 4.69 -7.49
CA MET A 244 19.83 4.42 -8.54
C MET A 244 18.41 4.18 -8.02
N PHE A 245 17.96 5.00 -7.06
CA PHE A 245 16.69 4.84 -6.36
C PHE A 245 15.50 4.58 -7.29
N PHE A 246 15.30 5.42 -8.32
CA PHE A 246 14.16 5.29 -9.23
C PHE A 246 14.11 3.95 -9.95
N LEU A 247 15.26 3.42 -10.40
CA LEU A 247 15.33 2.12 -11.05
C LEU A 247 14.98 1.00 -10.08
N LYS A 248 15.51 1.04 -8.85
CA LYS A 248 15.19 0.04 -7.82
C LYS A 248 13.72 0.09 -7.41
N GLN A 249 13.16 1.28 -7.27
CA GLN A 249 11.75 1.46 -6.95
C GLN A 249 10.87 0.85 -8.06
N LEU A 250 11.16 1.15 -9.33
CA LEU A 250 10.47 0.55 -10.48
C LEU A 250 10.60 -0.99 -10.51
N MET A 251 11.75 -1.54 -10.11
CA MET A 251 11.94 -2.99 -10.00
C MET A 251 11.05 -3.61 -8.91
N VAL A 252 10.99 -3.01 -7.72
CA VAL A 252 10.11 -3.53 -6.65
C VAL A 252 8.65 -3.43 -7.04
N ILE A 253 8.26 -2.29 -7.59
CA ILE A 253 6.88 -2.05 -7.98
C ILE A 253 6.46 -3.00 -9.13
N SER A 254 7.33 -3.22 -10.12
CA SER A 254 7.06 -4.19 -11.18
C SER A 254 6.99 -5.61 -10.65
N PHE A 255 7.82 -5.97 -9.65
CA PHE A 255 7.69 -7.25 -8.94
C PHE A 255 6.31 -7.41 -8.29
N PHE A 256 5.78 -6.39 -7.61
CA PHE A 256 4.43 -6.46 -7.04
C PHE A 256 3.35 -6.71 -8.10
N ILE A 257 3.45 -6.10 -9.28
CA ILE A 257 2.51 -6.33 -10.39
C ILE A 257 2.67 -7.74 -10.97
N ILE A 258 3.90 -8.24 -11.11
CA ILE A 258 4.16 -9.58 -11.64
C ILE A 258 3.57 -10.64 -10.71
N VAL A 259 3.72 -10.48 -9.39
CA VAL A 259 3.15 -11.40 -8.40
C VAL A 259 1.63 -11.51 -8.57
N ARG A 260 0.94 -10.39 -8.86
CA ARG A 260 -0.49 -10.38 -9.16
C ARG A 260 -0.87 -11.19 -10.40
N GLY A 261 -0.05 -11.16 -11.45
CA GLY A 261 -0.31 -11.88 -12.69
C GLY A 261 0.03 -13.37 -12.64
N VAL A 262 0.90 -13.79 -11.72
CA VAL A 262 1.45 -15.16 -11.67
C VAL A 262 0.75 -16.03 -10.63
N TYR A 263 0.41 -15.48 -9.46
CA TYR A 263 -0.08 -16.28 -8.34
C TYR A 263 -1.61 -16.30 -8.24
N PRO A 264 -2.20 -17.46 -7.91
CA PRO A 264 -3.63 -17.55 -7.63
C PRO A 264 -3.96 -16.83 -6.31
N ARG A 265 -5.22 -16.41 -6.18
CA ARG A 265 -5.74 -15.88 -4.91
C ARG A 265 -5.60 -16.93 -3.81
N MET A 266 -5.11 -16.49 -2.65
CA MET A 266 -5.04 -17.34 -1.47
C MET A 266 -6.41 -17.37 -0.78
N ARG A 267 -6.63 -18.30 0.16
CA ARG A 267 -7.81 -18.31 1.06
C ARG A 267 -7.49 -17.57 2.37
N PHE A 268 -8.47 -16.86 2.93
CA PHE A 268 -8.29 -16.03 4.12
C PHE A 268 -7.73 -16.83 5.31
N ASP A 269 -8.30 -18.02 5.57
CA ASP A 269 -7.85 -18.90 6.65
C ASP A 269 -6.36 -19.28 6.53
N ILE A 270 -5.89 -19.54 5.30
CA ILE A 270 -4.51 -19.93 5.03
C ILE A 270 -3.58 -18.73 5.25
N LEU A 271 -3.97 -17.55 4.77
CA LEU A 271 -3.22 -16.31 4.98
C LEU A 271 -3.04 -16.02 6.47
N MET A 272 -4.13 -16.07 7.25
CA MET A 272 -4.06 -15.82 8.69
C MET A 272 -3.19 -16.87 9.40
N MET A 273 -3.30 -18.15 9.02
CA MET A 273 -2.41 -19.19 9.56
C MET A 273 -0.94 -18.96 9.19
N MET A 274 -0.64 -18.45 7.99
CA MET A 274 0.74 -18.15 7.61
C MET A 274 1.35 -17.05 8.48
N VAL A 275 0.60 -15.98 8.77
CA VAL A 275 1.07 -14.90 9.64
C VAL A 275 1.38 -15.43 11.04
N TRP A 276 0.37 -16.00 11.69
CA TRP A 276 0.45 -16.33 13.11
C TRP A 276 1.32 -17.54 13.40
N LYS A 277 1.32 -18.57 12.54
CA LYS A 277 2.10 -19.81 12.78
C LYS A 277 3.48 -19.82 12.15
N LYS A 278 3.71 -19.07 11.06
CA LYS A 278 4.99 -19.13 10.32
C LYS A 278 5.76 -17.82 10.37
N PHE A 279 5.17 -16.70 9.93
CA PHE A 279 5.91 -15.44 9.82
C PHE A 279 6.25 -14.84 11.18
N LEU A 280 5.29 -14.75 12.10
CA LEU A 280 5.53 -14.12 13.41
C LEU A 280 6.64 -14.85 14.21
N PRO A 281 6.61 -16.19 14.38
CA PRO A 281 7.68 -16.87 15.12
C PRO A 281 9.06 -16.72 14.45
N LEU A 282 9.10 -16.74 13.11
CA LEU A 282 10.34 -16.60 12.35
C LEU A 282 10.94 -15.20 12.51
N VAL A 283 10.13 -14.15 12.39
CA VAL A 283 10.60 -12.76 12.55
C VAL A 283 11.07 -12.52 13.99
N VAL A 284 10.33 -12.99 15.00
CA VAL A 284 10.75 -12.87 16.41
C VAL A 284 12.06 -13.61 16.67
N ALA A 285 12.25 -14.81 16.11
CA ALA A 285 13.51 -15.55 16.23
C ALA A 285 14.67 -14.78 15.59
N THR A 286 14.47 -14.17 14.41
CA THR A 286 15.50 -13.34 13.77
C THR A 286 15.81 -12.08 14.58
N MET A 287 14.80 -11.46 15.20
CA MET A 287 15.01 -10.30 16.05
C MET A 287 15.89 -10.64 17.26
N ILE A 288 15.62 -11.76 17.93
CA ILE A 288 16.45 -12.20 19.08
C ILE A 288 17.89 -12.45 18.64
N LEU A 289 18.10 -13.11 17.50
CA LEU A 289 19.43 -13.38 16.96
C LEU A 289 20.20 -12.08 16.67
N ILE A 290 19.55 -11.08 16.09
CA ILE A 290 20.18 -9.78 15.80
C ILE A 290 20.51 -9.04 17.09
N LEU A 291 19.65 -9.11 18.12
CA LEU A 291 19.90 -8.46 19.40
C LEU A 291 21.06 -9.08 20.19
N THR A 292 21.38 -10.35 19.93
CA THR A 292 22.52 -11.03 20.57
C THR A 292 23.86 -10.77 19.88
N LEU A 293 23.85 -10.25 18.65
CA LEU A 293 25.04 -9.91 17.87
C LEU A 293 25.49 -8.47 18.16
#